data_AF-A0A212UH97-F1
#
_entry.id   AF-A0A212UH97-F1
#
_cell.length_a   1.000
_cell.length_b   1.000
_cell.length_c   1.000
_cell.angle_alpha   90.00
_cell.angle_beta   90.00
_cell.angle_gamma   90.00
#
_symmetry.space_group_name_H-M   'P 1'
#
loop_
_entity.id
_entity.type
_entity.pdbx_description
1 polymer ?
#
loop_
_entity_poly.entity_id
_entity_poly.type
_entity_poly.pdbx_seq_one_letter_code
_entity_poly.pdbx_strand_id
1 'polypeptide(L)'
;MENSNHNLTELTFDETIALAKLYSKNTPRKSVLLGYTLIILWLSLTSLTCYFLIKFSLFYNIKLNYFSFLLIFFVSICPFFQLLEAGNKLLKKNGLEVLQNRHYGLYLRRITDEYWGDILKWGFIRTPETNLSSLLKKTAPLIALGKESEEMAFGGYRLFITDAKWQLIVYNIIRFSHYIVLRWSNTENLTWEIITIRKVYNPLRFILYFEEIDLTDLKRLNDLNLFEEIVIDFTTQFIAFDKNWKPYIPYFKKIKKNEIYFQLMEFVKTKFLKELV
;
A
#
# COMPACT_ATOMS: atom_id res chain seq x y z
N MET A 1 3.39 -23.57 17.80
CA MET A 1 4.34 -22.52 17.38
C MET A 1 5.56 -22.63 18.29
N GLU A 2 6.63 -23.26 17.80
CA GLU A 2 7.89 -23.31 18.53
C GLU A 2 8.41 -21.90 18.75
N ASN A 3 8.76 -21.58 19.99
CA ASN A 3 9.47 -20.37 20.39
C ASN A 3 10.84 -20.36 19.69
N SER A 4 10.87 -19.97 18.42
CA SER A 4 12.07 -19.51 17.76
C SER A 4 12.43 -18.12 18.32
N ASN A 5 12.77 -18.09 19.62
CA ASN A 5 13.54 -17.02 20.25
C ASN A 5 14.99 -17.05 19.72
N HIS A 6 15.16 -17.19 18.41
CA HIS A 6 16.40 -16.81 17.78
C HIS A 6 16.48 -15.30 17.97
N ASN A 7 17.43 -14.87 18.80
CA ASN A 7 17.83 -13.47 18.90
C ASN A 7 18.09 -12.98 17.47
N LEU A 8 17.13 -12.26 16.90
CA LEU A 8 17.25 -11.70 15.57
C LEU A 8 18.42 -10.73 15.62
N THR A 9 19.44 -11.01 14.82
CA THR A 9 20.65 -10.21 14.80
C THR A 9 20.33 -8.82 14.29
N GLU A 10 20.72 -7.81 15.04
CA GLU A 10 20.67 -6.43 14.58
C GLU A 10 21.69 -6.23 13.46
N LEU A 11 21.18 -5.94 12.27
CA LEU A 11 21.99 -5.62 11.11
C LEU A 11 22.10 -4.11 10.98
N THR A 12 23.20 -3.64 10.38
CA THR A 12 23.27 -2.27 9.87
C THR A 12 22.25 -2.08 8.75
N PHE A 13 21.96 -0.82 8.42
CA PHE A 13 21.06 -0.52 7.31
C PHE A 13 21.57 -1.10 5.99
N ASP A 14 22.87 -0.97 5.69
CA ASP A 14 23.44 -1.41 4.42
C ASP A 14 23.47 -2.95 4.31
N GLU A 15 23.73 -3.66 5.41
CA GLU A 15 23.57 -5.12 5.49
C GLU A 15 22.12 -5.55 5.28
N THR A 16 21.16 -4.80 5.86
CA THR A 16 19.73 -5.06 5.67
C THR A 16 19.32 -4.90 4.21
N ILE A 17 19.81 -3.86 3.51
CA ILE A 17 19.57 -3.66 2.08
C ILE A 17 20.22 -4.78 1.26
N ALA A 18 21.46 -5.14 1.56
CA ALA A 18 22.16 -6.21 0.85
C ALA A 18 21.42 -7.55 0.99
N LEU A 19 20.97 -7.87 2.20
CA LEU A 19 20.20 -9.07 2.49
C LEU A 19 18.83 -9.03 1.82
N ALA A 20 18.11 -7.91 1.92
CA ALA A 20 16.83 -7.70 1.25
C ALA A 20 16.96 -7.86 -0.27
N LYS A 21 18.03 -7.34 -0.89
CA LYS A 21 18.31 -7.50 -2.32
C LYS A 21 18.54 -8.97 -2.68
N LEU A 22 19.34 -9.68 -1.89
CA LEU A 22 19.65 -11.10 -2.11
C LEU A 22 18.42 -12.00 -2.01
N TYR A 23 17.51 -11.71 -1.07
CA TYR A 23 16.31 -12.50 -0.81
C TYR A 23 15.03 -11.92 -1.42
N SER A 24 15.14 -10.83 -2.18
CA SER A 24 14.00 -10.29 -2.93
C SER A 24 13.75 -11.13 -4.17
N LYS A 25 12.52 -11.63 -4.32
CA LYS A 25 12.05 -12.28 -5.54
C LYS A 25 10.92 -11.48 -6.16
N ASN A 26 10.66 -11.72 -7.45
CA ASN A 26 9.47 -11.19 -8.13
C ASN A 26 9.31 -9.67 -8.02
N THR A 27 10.42 -8.91 -7.88
CA THR A 27 10.32 -7.46 -7.97
C THR A 27 9.87 -7.13 -9.39
N PRO A 28 8.80 -6.34 -9.58
CA PRO A 28 8.30 -6.02 -10.91
C PRO A 28 9.46 -5.45 -11.72
N ARG A 29 9.71 -6.02 -12.91
CA ARG A 29 10.79 -5.57 -13.78
C ARG A 29 10.52 -4.13 -14.16
N LYS A 30 11.25 -3.20 -13.54
CA LYS A 30 11.25 -1.81 -13.96
C LYS A 30 11.89 -1.75 -15.34
N SER A 31 11.11 -1.32 -16.33
CA SER A 31 11.60 -1.07 -17.68
C SER A 31 11.06 0.25 -18.13
N VAL A 32 11.88 1.29 -17.98
CA VAL A 32 11.49 2.66 -18.32
C VAL A 32 11.12 2.76 -19.79
N LEU A 33 11.93 2.15 -20.66
CA LEU A 33 11.69 2.12 -22.10
C LEU A 33 10.37 1.41 -22.42
N LEU A 34 10.18 0.17 -21.96
CA LEU A 34 8.95 -0.59 -22.24
C LEU A 34 7.72 0.10 -21.65
N GLY A 35 7.85 0.69 -20.46
CA GLY A 35 6.79 1.47 -19.82
C GLY A 35 6.31 2.63 -20.69
N TYR A 36 7.23 3.46 -21.19
CA TYR A 36 6.88 4.54 -22.12
C TYR A 36 6.37 4.01 -23.46
N THR A 37 6.93 2.93 -24.00
CA THR A 37 6.45 2.31 -25.24
C THR A 37 4.98 1.90 -25.14
N LEU A 38 4.56 1.27 -24.03
CA LEU A 38 3.16 0.90 -23.82
C LEU A 38 2.23 2.11 -23.70
N ILE A 39 2.68 3.18 -23.07
CA ILE A 39 1.91 4.44 -22.96
C ILE A 39 1.76 5.12 -24.33
N ILE A 40 2.83 5.16 -25.12
CA ILE A 40 2.79 5.72 -26.48
C ILE A 40 1.90 4.88 -27.38
N LEU A 41 1.97 3.55 -27.27
CA LEU A 41 1.11 2.63 -28.00
C LEU A 41 -0.38 2.85 -27.65
N TRP A 42 -0.69 3.03 -26.37
CA TRP A 42 -2.03 3.38 -25.91
C TRP A 42 -2.55 4.68 -26.54
N LEU A 43 -1.75 5.76 -26.50
CA LEU A 43 -2.10 7.04 -27.12
C LEU A 43 -2.32 6.91 -28.63
N SER A 44 -1.46 6.14 -29.31
CA SER A 44 -1.52 5.95 -30.76
C SER A 44 -2.78 5.19 -31.18
N LEU A 45 -3.09 4.08 -30.49
CA LEU A 45 -4.29 3.29 -30.75
C LEU A 45 -5.56 4.09 -30.46
N THR A 46 -5.59 4.81 -29.33
CA THR A 46 -6.72 5.68 -28.97
C THR A 46 -6.95 6.77 -30.03
N SER A 47 -5.89 7.43 -30.47
CA SER A 47 -5.96 8.45 -31.53
C SER A 47 -6.47 7.86 -32.86
N LEU A 48 -5.95 6.69 -33.25
CA LEU A 48 -6.35 5.99 -34.46
C LEU A 48 -7.84 5.59 -34.42
N THR A 49 -8.31 5.07 -33.28
CA THR A 49 -9.73 4.75 -33.06
C THR A 49 -10.61 5.99 -33.19
N CYS A 50 -10.25 7.10 -32.54
CA CYS A 50 -10.98 8.36 -32.67
C CYS A 50 -11.06 8.83 -34.12
N TYR A 51 -9.95 8.76 -34.86
CA TYR A 51 -9.90 9.11 -36.27
C TYR A 51 -10.86 8.25 -37.10
N PHE A 52 -10.86 6.93 -36.92
CA PHE A 52 -11.77 6.03 -37.63
C PHE A 52 -13.24 6.30 -37.29
N LEU A 53 -13.57 6.56 -36.03
CA LEU A 53 -14.95 6.89 -35.63
C LEU A 53 -15.46 8.17 -36.29
N ILE A 54 -14.61 9.20 -36.38
CA ILE A 54 -14.93 10.46 -37.07
C ILE A 54 -15.12 10.21 -38.56
N LYS A 55 -14.19 9.51 -39.21
CA LYS A 55 -14.26 9.23 -40.65
C LYS A 55 -15.44 8.35 -41.03
N PHE A 56 -15.74 7.33 -40.22
CA PHE A 56 -16.88 6.44 -40.40
C PHE A 56 -18.20 7.22 -40.31
N SER A 57 -18.34 8.08 -39.30
CA SER A 57 -19.51 8.96 -39.13
C SER A 57 -19.74 9.85 -40.35
N LEU A 58 -18.68 10.49 -40.85
CA LEU A 58 -18.74 11.34 -42.04
C LEU A 58 -19.07 10.56 -43.31
N PHE A 59 -18.48 9.38 -43.50
CA PHE A 59 -18.64 8.59 -44.73
C PHE A 59 -20.07 8.06 -44.90
N TYR A 60 -20.70 7.58 -43.83
CA TYR A 60 -22.06 7.04 -43.89
C TYR A 60 -23.15 8.09 -43.64
N ASN A 61 -22.78 9.36 -43.44
CA ASN A 61 -23.69 10.46 -43.11
C ASN A 61 -24.63 10.12 -41.93
N ILE A 62 -24.16 9.28 -40.99
CA ILE A 62 -24.93 8.81 -39.85
C ILE A 62 -24.93 9.96 -38.83
N LYS A 63 -26.13 10.47 -38.51
CA LYS A 63 -26.31 11.32 -37.33
C LYS A 63 -26.23 10.46 -36.07
N LEU A 64 -25.01 10.10 -35.68
CA LEU A 64 -24.76 9.52 -34.36
C LEU A 64 -25.21 10.55 -33.32
N ASN A 65 -26.21 10.18 -32.52
CA ASN A 65 -26.48 10.97 -31.33
C ASN A 65 -25.24 10.90 -30.41
N TYR A 66 -25.09 11.93 -29.57
CA TYR A 66 -23.95 12.05 -28.68
C TYR A 66 -23.73 10.81 -27.80
N PHE A 67 -24.82 10.15 -27.40
CA PHE A 67 -24.79 8.95 -26.55
C PHE A 67 -24.16 7.74 -27.27
N SER A 68 -24.54 7.46 -28.51
CA SER A 68 -23.96 6.37 -29.31
C SER A 68 -22.49 6.61 -29.60
N PHE A 69 -22.07 7.86 -29.83
CA PHE A 69 -20.66 8.20 -29.99
C PHE A 69 -19.86 7.89 -28.71
N LEU A 70 -20.36 8.31 -27.54
CA LEU A 70 -19.74 7.99 -26.26
C LEU A 70 -19.65 6.48 -26.02
N LEU A 71 -20.72 5.73 -26.29
CA LEU A 71 -20.73 4.28 -26.10
C LEU A 71 -19.63 3.61 -26.95
N ILE A 72 -19.55 3.94 -28.24
CA ILE A 72 -18.56 3.35 -29.14
C ILE A 72 -17.15 3.76 -28.73
N PHE A 73 -16.96 5.02 -28.32
CA PHE A 73 -15.70 5.51 -27.78
C PHE A 73 -15.24 4.70 -26.57
N PHE A 74 -16.12 4.52 -25.56
CA PHE A 74 -15.79 3.74 -24.37
C PHE A 74 -15.52 2.26 -24.67
N VAL A 75 -16.34 1.62 -25.50
CA VAL A 75 -16.15 0.21 -25.89
C VAL A 75 -14.82 0.02 -26.62
N SER A 76 -14.43 0.99 -27.45
CA SER A 76 -13.21 0.88 -28.25
C SER A 76 -11.95 1.25 -27.48
N ILE A 77 -12.03 2.13 -26.47
CA ILE A 77 -10.87 2.62 -25.71
C ILE A 77 -10.60 1.81 -24.44
N CYS A 78 -11.65 1.25 -23.82
CA CYS A 78 -11.52 0.46 -22.60
C CYS A 78 -10.49 -0.68 -22.71
N PRO A 79 -10.41 -1.45 -23.83
CA PRO A 79 -9.38 -2.49 -23.99
C PRO A 79 -7.96 -1.94 -23.95
N PHE A 80 -7.74 -0.72 -24.45
CA PHE A 80 -6.41 -0.13 -24.50
C PHE A 80 -5.96 0.40 -23.13
N PHE A 81 -6.88 0.69 -22.20
CA PHE A 81 -6.53 1.19 -20.87
C PHE A 81 -5.56 0.25 -20.11
N GLN A 82 -5.62 -1.06 -20.40
CA GLN A 82 -4.69 -2.05 -19.87
C GLN A 82 -3.24 -1.76 -20.25
N LEU A 83 -2.99 -1.19 -21.44
CA LEU A 83 -1.64 -0.79 -21.89
C LEU A 83 -1.11 0.40 -21.10
N LEU A 84 -1.94 1.40 -20.83
CA LEU A 84 -1.59 2.54 -19.99
C LEU A 84 -1.25 2.08 -18.56
N GLU A 85 -2.05 1.17 -18.02
CA GLU A 85 -1.82 0.61 -16.69
C GLU A 85 -0.54 -0.22 -16.63
N ALA A 86 -0.34 -1.12 -17.59
CA ALA A 86 0.89 -1.90 -17.72
C ALA A 86 2.12 -1.01 -17.89
N GLY A 87 2.02 0.04 -18.71
CA GLY A 87 3.07 1.05 -18.87
C GLY A 87 3.40 1.74 -17.55
N ASN A 88 2.39 2.25 -16.85
CA ASN A 88 2.56 2.87 -15.53
C ASN A 88 3.13 1.91 -14.49
N LYS A 89 2.78 0.61 -14.53
CA LYS A 89 3.35 -0.42 -13.66
C LYS A 89 4.86 -0.59 -13.89
N LEU A 90 5.30 -0.62 -15.15
CA LEU A 90 6.72 -0.74 -15.50
C LEU A 90 7.54 0.52 -15.15
N LEU A 91 6.88 1.68 -15.05
CA LEU A 91 7.50 2.94 -14.64
C LEU A 91 7.58 3.11 -13.11
N LYS A 92 6.80 2.37 -12.31
CA LYS A 92 6.84 2.48 -10.84
C LYS A 92 8.19 2.02 -10.32
N LYS A 93 8.72 2.73 -9.32
CA LYS A 93 9.95 2.32 -8.62
C LYS A 93 9.70 1.00 -7.89
N ASN A 94 10.74 0.19 -7.76
CA ASN A 94 10.71 -1.01 -6.92
C ASN A 94 10.74 -0.60 -5.42
N GLY A 95 10.07 -1.36 -4.53
CA GLY A 95 10.22 -1.20 -3.09
C GLY A 95 11.68 -1.18 -2.63
N LEU A 96 12.56 -1.97 -3.25
CA LEU A 96 13.99 -1.96 -2.95
C LEU A 96 14.67 -0.60 -3.28
N GLU A 97 14.33 0.03 -4.40
CA GLU A 97 14.85 1.36 -4.75
C GLU A 97 14.38 2.43 -3.76
N VAL A 98 13.15 2.28 -3.25
CA VAL A 98 12.61 3.19 -2.23
C VAL A 98 13.30 2.96 -0.89
N LEU A 99 13.50 1.70 -0.51
CA LEU A 99 14.18 1.29 0.70
C LEU A 99 15.58 1.91 0.74
N GLN A 100 16.34 1.83 -0.35
CA GLN A 100 17.70 2.39 -0.48
C GLN A 100 17.80 3.90 -0.18
N ASN A 101 16.72 4.67 -0.35
CA ASN A 101 16.74 6.11 -0.06
C ASN A 101 16.68 6.44 1.45
N ARG A 102 16.65 5.42 2.35
CA ARG A 102 16.59 5.56 3.82
C ARG A 102 15.38 6.34 4.37
N HIS A 103 14.48 6.77 3.49
CA HIS A 103 13.34 7.60 3.83
C HIS A 103 12.08 6.95 3.27
N TYR A 104 11.51 6.05 4.08
CA TYR A 104 10.33 5.27 3.72
C TYR A 104 9.45 5.04 4.94
N GLY A 105 8.15 4.93 4.70
CA GLY A 105 7.21 4.38 5.67
C GLY A 105 6.98 2.90 5.38
N LEU A 106 6.68 2.12 6.40
CA LEU A 106 6.34 0.71 6.26
C LEU A 106 4.83 0.54 6.30
N TYR A 107 4.30 -0.20 5.34
CA TYR A 107 2.92 -0.67 5.36
C TYR A 107 2.91 -2.18 5.51
N LEU A 108 2.58 -2.64 6.71
CA LEU A 108 2.52 -4.07 7.02
C LEU A 108 1.07 -4.52 6.87
N ARG A 109 0.85 -5.54 6.04
CA ARG A 109 -0.46 -6.17 5.86
C ARG A 109 -0.32 -7.55 5.25
N ARG A 110 -1.40 -8.33 5.29
CA ARG A 110 -1.56 -9.51 4.45
C ARG A 110 -1.80 -9.10 2.99
N ILE A 111 -1.13 -9.77 2.06
CA ILE A 111 -1.30 -9.48 0.63
C ILE A 111 -2.45 -10.28 0.00
N THR A 112 -2.79 -11.46 0.53
CA THR A 112 -3.81 -12.35 -0.07
C THR A 112 -5.24 -11.79 -0.07
N ASP A 113 -5.52 -10.70 0.64
CA ASP A 113 -6.86 -10.11 0.74
C ASP A 113 -7.27 -9.32 -0.52
N GLU A 114 -6.39 -9.21 -1.53
CA GLU A 114 -6.61 -8.39 -2.75
C GLU A 114 -7.26 -9.14 -3.93
N TYR A 115 -7.53 -10.44 -3.84
CA TYR A 115 -7.59 -11.27 -5.04
C TYR A 115 -8.81 -11.10 -5.97
N TRP A 116 -9.94 -10.55 -5.49
CA TRP A 116 -11.15 -10.42 -6.34
C TRP A 116 -11.77 -9.02 -6.36
N GLY A 117 -11.70 -8.28 -5.24
CA GLY A 117 -12.30 -6.96 -5.13
C GLY A 117 -11.53 -5.86 -5.88
N ASP A 118 -10.21 -6.01 -6.05
CA ASP A 118 -9.37 -4.99 -6.69
C ASP A 118 -9.20 -5.19 -8.19
N ILE A 119 -9.35 -6.43 -8.67
CA ILE A 119 -9.40 -6.71 -10.10
C ILE A 119 -10.56 -5.92 -10.69
N LEU A 120 -11.80 -6.05 -10.19
CA LEU A 120 -12.98 -5.32 -10.71
C LEU A 120 -12.91 -3.79 -10.57
N LYS A 121 -12.04 -3.24 -9.71
CA LYS A 121 -11.86 -1.79 -9.48
C LYS A 121 -10.86 -1.14 -10.46
N TRP A 122 -10.62 -1.76 -11.61
CA TRP A 122 -9.82 -1.29 -12.76
C TRP A 122 -9.78 0.25 -12.91
N GLY A 123 -8.77 0.90 -12.33
CA GLY A 123 -8.39 2.31 -12.57
C GLY A 123 -9.34 3.43 -12.15
N PHE A 124 -10.65 3.17 -12.01
CA PHE A 124 -11.64 4.19 -11.71
C PHE A 124 -11.85 4.43 -10.21
N ILE A 125 -11.63 3.40 -9.37
CA ILE A 125 -11.86 3.49 -7.92
C ILE A 125 -10.52 3.33 -7.21
N ARG A 126 -10.04 4.40 -6.58
CA ARG A 126 -8.84 4.33 -5.74
C ARG A 126 -9.09 3.39 -4.56
N THR A 127 -8.23 2.39 -4.40
CA THR A 127 -8.26 1.53 -3.22
C THR A 127 -7.89 2.32 -1.97
N PRO A 128 -8.37 1.92 -0.78
CA PRO A 128 -7.93 2.44 0.51
C PRO A 128 -6.40 2.62 0.61
N GLU A 129 -5.65 1.60 0.18
CA GLU A 129 -4.20 1.62 0.15
C GLU A 129 -3.64 2.66 -0.82
N THR A 130 -4.22 2.81 -2.01
CA THR A 130 -3.77 3.82 -2.99
C THR A 130 -3.97 5.23 -2.44
N ASN A 131 -5.09 5.48 -1.76
CA ASN A 131 -5.35 6.76 -1.11
C ASN A 131 -4.34 7.01 0.02
N LEU A 132 -4.16 6.03 0.90
CA LEU A 132 -3.18 6.08 2.00
C LEU A 132 -1.76 6.35 1.49
N SER A 133 -1.30 5.57 0.50
CA SER A 133 0.01 5.71 -0.14
C SER A 133 0.19 7.07 -0.79
N SER A 134 -0.81 7.54 -1.55
CA SER A 134 -0.78 8.86 -2.18
C SER A 134 -0.62 10.00 -1.16
N LEU A 135 -1.25 9.87 0.01
CA LEU A 135 -1.24 10.90 1.03
C LEU A 135 0.07 10.91 1.81
N LEU A 136 0.54 9.73 2.19
CA LEU A 136 1.76 9.59 2.97
C LEU A 136 3.04 9.76 2.15
N LYS A 137 2.96 9.68 0.81
CA LYS A 137 4.08 9.92 -0.12
C LYS A 137 4.80 11.25 0.13
N LYS A 138 4.11 12.28 0.65
CA LYS A 138 4.72 13.58 1.02
C LYS A 138 5.60 13.50 2.25
N THR A 139 5.25 12.63 3.22
CA THR A 139 6.02 12.41 4.44
C THR A 139 7.12 11.39 4.19
N ALA A 140 6.78 10.18 3.75
CA ALA A 140 7.74 9.21 3.23
C ALA A 140 6.99 8.20 2.34
N PRO A 141 7.57 7.76 1.21
CA PRO A 141 6.95 6.73 0.37
C PRO A 141 6.69 5.44 1.16
N LEU A 142 5.47 4.91 1.05
CA LEU A 142 5.08 3.66 1.70
C LEU A 142 5.64 2.44 0.94
N ILE A 143 6.32 1.55 1.66
CA ILE A 143 6.74 0.23 1.19
C ILE A 143 5.86 -0.82 1.84
N ALA A 144 5.23 -1.68 1.03
CA ALA A 144 4.56 -2.87 1.51
C ALA A 144 5.51 -4.08 1.46
N LEU A 145 5.59 -4.83 2.56
CA LEU A 145 6.37 -6.07 2.62
C LEU A 145 5.44 -7.27 2.45
N GLY A 146 5.88 -8.22 1.64
CA GLY A 146 5.17 -9.48 1.41
C GLY A 146 6.08 -10.68 1.50
N LYS A 147 5.50 -11.85 1.75
CA LYS A 147 6.18 -13.14 1.54
C LYS A 147 6.19 -13.50 0.05
N GLU A 148 7.17 -14.30 -0.37
CA GLU A 148 7.25 -14.77 -1.76
C GLU A 148 5.98 -15.49 -2.22
N SER A 149 5.34 -16.25 -1.34
CA SER A 149 4.12 -17.02 -1.61
C SER A 149 2.87 -16.17 -1.75
N GLU A 150 2.94 -14.88 -1.40
CA GLU A 150 1.81 -13.98 -1.58
C GLU A 150 1.81 -13.45 -3.02
N GLU A 151 0.84 -13.91 -3.82
CA GLU A 151 0.74 -13.58 -5.23
C GLU A 151 0.69 -12.06 -5.50
N MET A 152 1.20 -11.67 -6.68
CA MET A 152 1.31 -10.29 -7.12
C MET A 152 -0.07 -9.62 -7.23
N ALA A 153 -0.46 -8.91 -6.18
CA ALA A 153 -1.52 -7.91 -6.30
C ALA A 153 -0.95 -6.51 -6.58
N PHE A 154 -1.80 -5.64 -7.12
CA PHE A 154 -1.39 -4.46 -7.88
C PHE A 154 -1.38 -3.17 -7.02
N GLY A 155 -0.27 -2.42 -7.03
CA GLY A 155 -0.20 -1.04 -6.46
C GLY A 155 0.87 -0.86 -5.37
N GLY A 156 1.34 0.38 -5.16
CA GLY A 156 2.37 0.71 -4.15
C GLY A 156 3.82 0.36 -4.51
N TYR A 157 4.76 0.70 -3.62
CA TYR A 157 6.14 0.20 -3.67
C TYR A 157 6.18 -1.10 -2.87
N ARG A 158 6.39 -2.26 -3.51
CA ARG A 158 6.37 -3.57 -2.83
C ARG A 158 7.76 -4.21 -2.79
N LEU A 159 8.02 -4.96 -1.73
CA LEU A 159 9.21 -5.80 -1.59
C LEU A 159 8.76 -7.19 -1.11
N PHE A 160 8.93 -8.19 -1.97
CA PHE A 160 8.62 -9.59 -1.64
C PHE A 160 9.90 -10.31 -1.24
N ILE A 161 9.90 -10.90 -0.06
CA ILE A 161 11.06 -11.55 0.55
C ILE A 161 10.77 -13.04 0.72
N THR A 162 11.75 -13.90 0.45
CA THR A 162 11.57 -15.35 0.68
C THR A 162 11.44 -15.68 2.17
N ASP A 163 10.70 -16.76 2.47
CA ASP A 163 10.36 -17.14 3.85
C ASP A 163 11.60 -17.39 4.72
N ALA A 164 12.69 -17.90 4.14
CA ALA A 164 13.91 -18.29 4.86
C ALA A 164 14.57 -17.16 5.67
N LYS A 165 14.42 -15.90 5.23
CA LYS A 165 15.00 -14.72 5.91
C LYS A 165 13.97 -13.62 6.18
N TRP A 166 12.69 -13.90 5.96
CA TRP A 166 11.62 -12.91 6.03
C TRP A 166 11.60 -12.19 7.38
N GLN A 167 11.56 -12.93 8.49
CA GLN A 167 11.49 -12.33 9.85
C GLN A 167 12.69 -11.44 10.16
N LEU A 168 13.91 -11.88 9.81
CA LEU A 168 15.13 -11.11 10.06
C LEU A 168 15.18 -9.81 9.24
N ILE A 169 14.76 -9.87 7.97
CA ILE A 169 14.74 -8.69 7.10
C ILE A 169 13.64 -7.72 7.56
N VAL A 170 12.43 -8.21 7.82
CA VAL A 170 11.31 -7.39 8.31
C VAL A 170 11.66 -6.72 9.64
N TYR A 171 12.26 -7.46 10.58
CA TYR A 171 12.73 -6.94 11.86
C TYR A 171 13.68 -5.74 11.66
N ASN A 172 14.67 -5.86 10.79
CA ASN A 172 15.60 -4.77 10.55
C ASN A 172 14.96 -3.62 9.75
N ILE A 173 14.07 -3.90 8.78
CA ILE A 173 13.33 -2.86 8.05
C ILE A 173 12.42 -2.05 8.99
N ILE A 174 11.77 -2.69 9.96
CA ILE A 174 10.97 -2.05 11.01
C ILE A 174 11.82 -1.01 11.75
N ARG A 175 13.01 -1.40 12.23
CA ARG A 175 13.92 -0.53 12.99
C ARG A 175 14.29 0.75 12.25
N PHE A 176 14.50 0.65 10.93
CA PHE A 176 14.92 1.78 10.11
C PHE A 176 13.77 2.57 9.46
N SER A 177 12.52 2.12 9.63
CA SER A 177 11.36 2.78 9.02
C SER A 177 11.04 4.13 9.67
N HIS A 178 10.56 5.08 8.88
CA HIS A 178 10.22 6.42 9.36
C HIS A 178 8.91 6.46 10.15
N TYR A 179 7.94 5.69 9.69
CA TYR A 179 6.70 5.37 10.40
C TYR A 179 6.23 3.98 9.95
N ILE A 180 5.39 3.35 10.75
CA ILE A 180 4.78 2.06 10.43
C ILE A 180 3.26 2.21 10.49
N VAL A 181 2.59 1.82 9.42
CA VAL A 181 1.16 1.59 9.39
C VAL A 181 0.93 0.10 9.27
N LEU A 182 0.37 -0.52 10.30
CA LEU A 182 0.03 -1.93 10.31
C LEU A 182 -1.47 -2.08 10.08
N ARG A 183 -1.86 -2.71 8.99
CA ARG A 183 -3.25 -3.11 8.76
C ARG A 183 -3.54 -4.34 9.59
N TRP A 184 -4.52 -4.22 10.50
CA TRP A 184 -5.03 -5.34 11.26
C TRP A 184 -5.60 -6.42 10.33
N SER A 185 -5.26 -7.67 10.63
CA SER A 185 -5.72 -8.86 9.92
C SER A 185 -5.68 -10.07 10.84
N ASN A 186 -6.50 -11.08 10.61
CA ASN A 186 -6.57 -12.24 11.51
C ASN A 186 -5.46 -13.30 11.29
N THR A 187 -4.26 -12.88 10.88
CA THR A 187 -3.15 -13.79 10.53
C THR A 187 -2.25 -14.15 11.69
N GLU A 188 -1.56 -15.28 11.55
CA GLU A 188 -0.56 -15.75 12.53
C GLU A 188 0.68 -14.84 12.60
N ASN A 189 1.11 -14.27 11.48
CA ASN A 189 2.30 -13.40 11.45
C ASN A 189 2.06 -12.07 12.19
N LEU A 190 0.81 -11.58 12.24
CA LEU A 190 0.50 -10.30 12.83
C LEU A 190 0.93 -10.22 14.31
N THR A 191 0.71 -11.30 15.06
CA THR A 191 1.13 -11.37 16.46
C THR A 191 2.64 -11.16 16.59
N TRP A 192 3.43 -11.82 15.74
CA TRP A 192 4.88 -11.65 15.72
C TRP A 192 5.29 -10.24 15.29
N GLU A 193 4.62 -9.65 14.30
CA GLU A 193 4.88 -8.28 13.83
C GLU A 193 4.64 -7.27 14.96
N ILE A 194 3.50 -7.34 15.65
CA ILE A 194 3.18 -6.43 16.75
C ILE A 194 4.18 -6.59 17.90
N ILE A 195 4.48 -7.82 18.31
CA ILE A 195 5.48 -8.09 19.36
C ILE A 195 6.83 -7.48 18.96
N THR A 196 7.23 -7.64 17.70
CA THR A 196 8.49 -7.11 17.18
C THR A 196 8.49 -5.58 17.20
N ILE A 197 7.46 -4.93 16.65
CA ILE A 197 7.32 -3.48 16.65
C ILE A 197 7.36 -2.94 18.09
N ARG A 198 6.63 -3.57 19.02
CA ARG A 198 6.62 -3.16 20.44
C ARG A 198 8.01 -3.20 21.09
N LYS A 199 8.83 -4.18 20.70
CA LYS A 199 10.18 -4.37 21.25
C LYS A 199 11.20 -3.38 20.69
N VAL A 200 11.13 -3.03 19.41
CA VAL A 200 12.24 -2.31 18.73
C VAL A 200 11.87 -1.00 18.06
N TYR A 201 10.62 -0.57 18.16
CA TYR A 201 10.13 0.61 17.45
C TYR A 201 9.54 1.67 18.39
N ASN A 202 9.54 2.92 17.93
CA ASN A 202 8.95 4.03 18.68
C ASN A 202 7.41 4.01 18.52
N PRO A 203 6.62 3.88 19.60
CA PRO A 203 5.16 3.86 19.51
C PRO A 203 4.58 5.15 18.90
N LEU A 204 5.26 6.28 19.05
CA LEU A 204 4.82 7.56 18.50
C LEU A 204 4.88 7.62 16.98
N ARG A 205 5.50 6.62 16.32
CA ARG A 205 5.61 6.49 14.85
C ARG A 205 4.83 5.29 14.32
N PHE A 206 4.02 4.65 15.17
CA PHE A 206 3.26 3.46 14.85
C PHE A 206 1.76 3.75 14.82
N ILE A 207 1.09 3.26 13.79
CA ILE A 207 -0.36 3.36 13.60
C ILE A 207 -0.91 1.98 13.28
N LEU A 208 -1.96 1.59 14.00
CA LEU A 208 -2.76 0.42 13.67
C LEU A 208 -3.96 0.87 12.83
N TYR A 209 -4.19 0.22 11.70
CA TYR A 209 -5.26 0.53 10.75
C TYR A 209 -6.23 -0.65 10.64
N PHE A 210 -7.52 -0.35 10.63
CA PHE A 210 -8.60 -1.32 10.45
C PHE A 210 -9.48 -0.86 9.31
N GLU A 211 -9.80 -1.77 8.39
CA GLU A 211 -10.78 -1.46 7.34
C GLU A 211 -12.19 -1.43 7.94
N GLU A 212 -12.51 -2.47 8.72
CA GLU A 212 -13.68 -2.60 9.57
C GLU A 212 -13.22 -3.19 10.91
N ILE A 213 -13.63 -2.60 12.04
CA ILE A 213 -13.38 -3.15 13.37
C ILE A 213 -14.60 -3.94 13.80
N ASP A 214 -14.42 -5.19 14.17
CA ASP A 214 -15.43 -5.97 14.87
C ASP A 214 -15.03 -6.33 16.30
N LEU A 215 -15.99 -6.87 17.06
CA LEU A 215 -15.77 -7.30 18.45
C LEU A 215 -14.73 -8.42 18.58
N THR A 216 -14.56 -9.25 17.54
CA THR A 216 -13.60 -10.36 17.55
C THR A 216 -12.18 -9.86 17.43
N ASP A 217 -11.96 -8.84 16.60
CA ASP A 217 -10.68 -8.15 16.47
C ASP A 217 -10.27 -7.45 17.78
N LEU A 218 -11.22 -6.77 18.43
CA LEU A 218 -11.00 -6.14 19.74
C LEU A 218 -10.65 -7.17 20.82
N LYS A 219 -11.41 -8.26 20.86
CA LYS A 219 -11.16 -9.35 21.81
C LYS A 219 -9.76 -9.93 21.60
N ARG A 220 -9.36 -10.19 20.35
CA ARG A 220 -8.04 -10.72 20.02
C ARG A 220 -6.92 -9.74 20.40
N LEU A 221 -7.10 -8.44 20.18
CA LEU A 221 -6.15 -7.41 20.64
C LEU A 221 -5.96 -7.44 22.15
N ASN A 222 -7.06 -7.55 22.90
CA ASN A 222 -7.03 -7.63 24.34
C ASN A 222 -6.42 -8.96 24.82
N ASP A 223 -6.76 -10.08 24.18
CA ASP A 223 -6.23 -11.42 24.50
C ASP A 223 -4.71 -11.50 24.31
N LEU A 224 -4.16 -10.72 23.37
CA LEU A 224 -2.72 -10.62 23.19
C LEU A 224 -2.02 -9.96 24.40
N ASN A 225 -2.75 -9.27 25.28
CA ASN A 225 -2.21 -8.50 26.41
C ASN A 225 -1.07 -7.56 25.99
N LEU A 226 -1.11 -7.08 24.74
CA LEU A 226 -0.06 -6.24 24.17
C LEU A 226 -0.25 -4.76 24.49
N PHE A 227 -1.47 -4.36 24.81
CA PHE A 227 -1.84 -2.97 25.07
C PHE A 227 -2.74 -2.90 26.31
N GLU A 228 -2.78 -1.73 26.96
CA GLU A 228 -3.84 -1.45 27.93
C GLU A 228 -5.21 -1.52 27.25
N GLU A 229 -6.26 -1.82 28.03
CA GLU A 229 -7.63 -2.04 27.54
C GLU A 229 -8.04 -0.96 26.52
N ILE A 230 -8.29 -1.38 25.29
CA ILE A 230 -8.60 -0.45 24.22
C ILE A 230 -10.09 -0.12 24.24
N VAL A 231 -10.44 1.07 24.74
CA VAL A 231 -11.80 1.60 24.65
C VAL A 231 -11.97 2.20 23.25
N ILE A 232 -12.45 1.39 22.31
CA ILE A 232 -12.60 1.81 20.91
C ILE A 232 -14.04 2.23 20.60
N ASP A 233 -14.17 3.35 19.90
CA ASP A 233 -15.35 3.68 19.13
C ASP A 233 -15.27 2.98 17.76
N PHE A 234 -16.23 2.09 17.46
CA PHE A 234 -16.32 1.33 16.20
C PHE A 234 -16.34 2.20 14.94
N THR A 235 -16.50 3.52 15.08
CA THR A 235 -16.40 4.46 13.96
C THR A 235 -14.96 4.77 13.54
N THR A 236 -13.96 4.31 14.29
CA THR A 236 -12.55 4.66 14.07
C THR A 236 -11.80 3.58 13.34
N GLN A 237 -11.06 3.97 12.31
CA GLN A 237 -10.23 3.06 11.50
C GLN A 237 -8.75 3.09 11.91
N PHE A 238 -8.35 3.99 12.81
CA PHE A 238 -6.95 4.17 13.18
C PHE A 238 -6.78 4.26 14.68
N ILE A 239 -5.78 3.56 15.20
CA ILE A 239 -5.32 3.64 16.58
C ILE A 239 -3.86 4.09 16.55
N ALA A 240 -3.55 5.11 17.34
CA ALA A 240 -2.18 5.55 17.57
C ALA A 240 -1.76 5.23 19.00
N PHE A 241 -0.46 5.34 19.28
CA PHE A 241 0.10 5.00 20.59
C PHE A 241 0.88 6.18 21.15
N ASP A 242 0.83 6.34 22.47
CA ASP A 242 1.66 7.30 23.18
C ASP A 242 3.04 6.69 23.51
N LYS A 243 3.88 7.45 24.21
CA LYS A 243 5.23 7.00 24.60
C LYS A 243 5.26 5.73 25.47
N ASN A 244 4.15 5.40 26.12
CA ASN A 244 3.99 4.25 27.01
C ASN A 244 3.24 3.10 26.35
N TRP A 245 3.06 3.11 25.03
CA TRP A 245 2.23 2.14 24.31
C TRP A 245 0.75 2.15 24.72
N LYS A 246 0.27 3.23 25.34
CA LYS A 246 -1.16 3.40 25.62
C LYS A 246 -1.88 3.77 24.32
N PRO A 247 -2.87 2.98 23.88
CA PRO A 247 -3.59 3.25 22.66
C PRO A 247 -4.50 4.47 22.86
N TYR A 248 -4.61 5.30 21.82
CA TYR A 248 -5.60 6.36 21.75
C TYR A 248 -6.13 6.52 20.32
N ILE A 249 -7.36 6.99 20.23
CA ILE A 249 -7.96 7.38 18.95
C ILE A 249 -7.44 8.79 18.65
N PRO A 250 -6.67 8.99 17.57
CA PRO A 250 -6.29 10.34 17.15
C PRO A 250 -7.57 11.15 16.90
N TYR A 251 -7.68 12.32 17.52
CA TYR A 251 -8.88 13.15 17.41
C TYR A 251 -9.04 13.60 15.97
N PHE A 252 -10.05 13.03 15.34
CA PHE A 252 -10.46 13.30 13.98
C PHE A 252 -11.74 14.14 14.04
N LYS A 253 -11.69 15.39 13.59
CA LYS A 253 -12.88 16.26 13.54
C LYS A 253 -13.94 15.48 12.75
N LYS A 254 -15.16 15.28 13.30
CA LYS A 254 -16.22 14.51 12.63
C LYS A 254 -16.45 15.06 11.22
N ILE A 255 -16.01 14.34 10.20
CA ILE A 255 -16.25 14.68 8.79
C ILE A 255 -16.66 13.40 8.03
N LYS A 256 -17.28 13.58 6.86
CA LYS A 256 -17.74 12.52 5.96
C LYS A 256 -16.65 11.46 5.75
N LYS A 257 -17.06 10.19 5.63
CA LYS A 257 -16.20 8.99 5.47
C LYS A 257 -15.05 9.16 4.45
N ASN A 258 -15.22 10.00 3.43
CA ASN A 258 -14.23 10.25 2.39
C ASN A 258 -13.02 11.12 2.83
N GLU A 259 -13.09 11.77 4.01
CA GLU A 259 -12.04 12.67 4.51
C GLU A 259 -11.15 12.05 5.58
N ILE A 260 -11.41 10.81 6.01
CA ILE A 260 -10.63 10.11 7.04
C ILE A 260 -9.13 10.11 6.70
N TYR A 261 -8.78 9.87 5.44
CA TYR A 261 -7.38 9.85 5.02
C TYR A 261 -6.69 11.22 5.09
N PHE A 262 -7.43 12.31 4.88
CA PHE A 262 -6.87 13.66 5.00
C PHE A 262 -6.45 13.94 6.45
N GLN A 263 -7.25 13.48 7.41
CA GLN A 263 -6.95 13.69 8.82
C GLN A 263 -5.84 12.77 9.32
N LEU A 264 -5.74 11.55 8.79
CA LEU A 264 -4.56 10.73 9.01
C LEU A 264 -3.30 11.45 8.53
N MET A 265 -3.33 12.08 7.35
CA MET A 265 -2.20 12.86 6.86
C MET A 265 -1.88 14.04 7.79
N GLU A 266 -2.88 14.78 8.27
CA GLU A 266 -2.63 15.87 9.23
C GLU A 266 -2.10 15.36 10.56
N PHE A 267 -2.58 14.21 11.04
CA PHE A 267 -2.04 13.52 12.21
C PHE A 267 -0.57 13.12 11.98
N VAL A 268 -0.27 12.40 10.92
CA VAL A 268 1.09 11.99 10.52
C VAL A 268 2.00 13.21 10.38
N LYS A 269 1.55 14.29 9.73
CA LYS A 269 2.34 15.52 9.62
C LYS A 269 2.58 16.16 10.99
N THR A 270 1.53 16.39 11.77
CA THR A 270 1.62 17.14 13.03
C THR A 270 2.38 16.38 14.11
N LYS A 271 2.22 15.05 14.19
CA LYS A 271 2.92 14.21 15.15
C LYS A 271 4.31 13.81 14.67
N PHE A 272 4.43 13.25 13.46
CA PHE A 272 5.73 12.71 13.04
C PHE A 272 6.70 13.82 12.63
N LEU A 273 6.27 14.87 11.91
CA LEU A 273 7.20 15.92 11.46
C LEU A 273 7.65 16.85 12.58
N LYS A 274 6.83 17.09 13.61
CA LYS A 274 7.24 17.96 14.73
C LYS A 274 8.27 17.33 15.66
N GLU A 275 8.38 16.00 15.69
CA GLU A 275 9.38 15.29 16.50
C GLU A 275 10.68 15.00 15.71
N LEU A 276 10.78 15.46 14.47
CA LEU A 276 11.97 15.30 13.61
C LEU A 276 12.78 16.59 13.47
N VAL A 277 12.26 17.71 13.98
CA VAL A 277 12.93 19.03 14.05
C VAL A 277 13.27 19.32 15.49
#